data_AF-A0A067GRA5-F1
#
_entry.id   AF-A0A067GRA5-F1
#
_cell.length_a   1.000
_cell.length_b   1.000
_cell.length_c   1.000
_cell.angle_alpha   90.00
_cell.angle_beta   90.00
_cell.angle_gamma   90.00
#
_symmetry.space_group_name_H-M   'P 1'
#
loop_
_entity.id
_entity.type
_entity.pdbx_description
1 polymer ?
#
loop_
_entity_poly.entity_id
_entity_poly.type
_entity_poly.pdbx_seq_one_letter_code
_entity_poly.pdbx_strand_id
1 'polypeptide(L)'
;MQLGAEAVHAANPEVLVILSGLNFDKDLSFVRNQAVNLTFTGKLVFEAHWYGFTDGQAWVDGNPNQVCGRVVDNVMRLSGFLLEQGWPLFVSEFGADLRGNNVNDNRYLNCFFGVAAELDWDWALWTLVGSYYLREGVIGLNEYYGLFDWNWCDIRNSSFLERISSLQSPFRGPGVFETGLHKVIYHPATGLCVQRKSFLDPLTLGPCTESEAWSYTPHKTISLKGAYFCLQAKHVGKPAKLGIICTDCGSTWEIISDSKMHLSSKADNGTTVCLDVDSSNTIVTNTCKCLSRDKTCDPASQWFKLVDSTRSSTTTKSFFQFNPILDLPGKDFIWKFFGLF
;
A
#
# COMPACT_ATOMS: atom_id res chain seq x y z
N MET A 1 -23.10 14.42 19.61
CA MET A 1 -21.97 14.91 18.78
C MET A 1 -21.94 16.43 18.72
N GLN A 2 -22.94 17.13 18.19
CA GLN A 2 -22.90 18.60 18.00
C GLN A 2 -22.51 19.42 19.24
N LEU A 3 -23.27 19.30 20.34
CA LEU A 3 -22.97 20.06 21.56
C LEU A 3 -21.55 19.80 22.10
N GLY A 4 -21.06 18.57 21.96
CA GLY A 4 -19.69 18.22 22.34
C GLY A 4 -18.65 18.88 21.42
N ALA A 5 -18.88 18.84 20.12
CA ALA A 5 -18.01 19.50 19.14
C ALA A 5 -17.93 21.02 19.37
N GLU A 6 -19.08 21.67 19.61
CA GLU A 6 -19.13 23.10 19.95
C GLU A 6 -18.38 23.40 21.25
N ALA A 7 -18.55 22.57 22.28
CA ALA A 7 -17.88 22.76 23.56
C ALA A 7 -16.35 22.61 23.44
N VAL A 8 -15.86 21.62 22.69
CA VAL A 8 -14.42 21.44 22.43
C VAL A 8 -13.86 22.63 21.67
N HIS A 9 -14.54 23.07 20.59
CA HIS A 9 -14.07 24.19 19.80
C HIS A 9 -14.11 25.53 20.57
N ALA A 10 -15.15 25.75 21.38
CA ALA A 10 -15.23 26.94 22.24
C ALA A 10 -14.12 26.97 23.30
N ALA A 11 -13.70 25.81 23.80
CA ALA A 11 -12.59 25.70 24.74
C ALA A 11 -11.22 25.95 24.08
N ASN A 12 -11.03 25.48 22.83
CA ASN A 12 -9.82 25.72 22.05
C ASN A 12 -10.11 25.70 20.54
N PRO A 13 -10.11 26.86 19.85
CA PRO A 13 -10.43 26.91 18.42
C PRO A 13 -9.29 26.42 17.51
N GLU A 14 -8.08 26.23 18.05
CA GLU A 14 -6.92 25.85 17.25
C GLU A 14 -6.85 24.36 16.96
N VAL A 15 -7.47 23.51 17.80
CA VAL A 15 -7.41 22.05 17.66
C VAL A 15 -8.43 21.51 16.66
N LEU A 16 -8.14 20.31 16.14
CA LEU A 16 -9.12 19.51 15.39
C LEU A 16 -10.14 18.92 16.35
N VAL A 17 -11.39 18.82 15.89
CA VAL A 17 -12.49 18.16 16.60
C VAL A 17 -12.77 16.84 15.90
N ILE A 18 -12.52 15.74 16.60
CA ILE A 18 -12.70 14.38 16.08
C ILE A 18 -14.08 13.87 16.49
N LEU A 19 -14.86 13.39 15.52
CA LEU A 19 -16.15 12.76 15.75
C LEU A 19 -16.08 11.26 15.50
N SER A 20 -16.34 10.51 16.57
CA SER A 20 -16.45 9.06 16.61
C SER A 20 -17.80 8.57 16.11
N GLY A 21 -17.85 7.29 15.74
CA GLY A 21 -19.01 6.63 15.17
C GLY A 21 -19.82 5.84 16.20
N LEU A 22 -20.77 5.05 15.69
CA LEU A 22 -21.48 4.06 16.48
C LEU A 22 -20.77 2.70 16.39
N ASN A 23 -21.18 1.79 17.28
CA ASN A 23 -20.71 0.39 17.28
C ASN A 23 -19.17 0.31 17.33
N PHE A 24 -18.57 0.89 18.37
CA PHE A 24 -17.11 0.96 18.52
C PHE A 24 -16.45 1.63 17.31
N ASP A 25 -16.99 2.77 16.89
CA ASP A 25 -16.49 3.61 15.79
C ASP A 25 -16.39 2.92 14.44
N LYS A 26 -17.27 1.94 14.18
CA LYS A 26 -17.36 1.26 12.89
C LYS A 26 -18.39 1.85 11.95
N ASP A 27 -19.33 2.65 12.47
CA ASP A 27 -20.49 3.10 11.72
C ASP A 27 -20.70 4.61 11.84
N LEU A 28 -20.40 5.32 10.75
CA LEU A 28 -20.67 6.74 10.54
C LEU A 28 -21.84 6.99 9.58
N SER A 29 -22.59 5.94 9.21
CA SER A 29 -23.63 6.03 8.17
C SER A 29 -24.79 6.96 8.56
N PHE A 30 -25.00 7.19 9.85
CA PHE A 30 -26.00 8.16 10.35
C PHE A 30 -25.69 9.60 9.89
N VAL A 31 -24.41 9.95 9.71
CA VAL A 31 -23.99 11.29 9.22
C VAL A 31 -24.46 11.54 7.80
N ARG A 32 -24.62 10.48 6.99
CA ARG A 32 -25.10 10.58 5.61
C ARG A 32 -26.49 11.19 5.52
N ASN A 33 -27.36 10.83 6.45
CA ASN A 33 -28.76 11.27 6.47
C ASN A 33 -28.95 12.53 7.33
N GLN A 34 -28.05 12.76 8.29
CA GLN A 34 -28.11 13.88 9.20
C GLN A 34 -26.71 14.48 9.38
N ALA A 35 -26.37 15.43 8.51
CA ALA A 35 -25.12 16.16 8.59
C ALA A 35 -25.01 16.90 9.93
N VAL A 36 -23.78 16.98 10.45
CA VAL A 36 -23.49 17.69 11.69
C VAL A 36 -23.49 19.19 11.38
N ASN A 37 -24.47 19.93 11.90
CA ASN A 37 -24.52 21.38 11.80
C ASN A 37 -23.70 22.00 12.93
N LEU A 38 -22.62 22.72 12.60
CA LEU A 38 -21.68 23.33 13.54
C LEU A 38 -21.47 24.80 13.19
N THR A 39 -21.14 25.61 14.19
CA THR A 39 -20.83 27.04 14.03
C THR A 39 -19.47 27.31 13.40
N PHE A 40 -18.59 26.30 13.36
CA PHE A 40 -17.24 26.38 12.82
C PHE A 40 -17.03 25.44 11.63
N THR A 41 -16.00 25.72 10.82
CA THR A 41 -15.65 24.96 9.62
C THR A 41 -14.15 24.69 9.56
N GLY A 42 -13.73 23.67 8.80
CA GLY A 42 -12.30 23.41 8.55
C GLY A 42 -11.52 22.80 9.73
N LYS A 43 -12.21 22.42 10.81
CA LYS A 43 -11.61 21.78 12.00
C LYS A 43 -12.19 20.39 12.30
N LEU A 44 -13.18 19.94 11.54
CA LEU A 44 -13.89 18.68 11.77
C LEU A 44 -13.17 17.51 11.09
N VAL A 45 -12.97 16.42 11.83
CA VAL A 45 -12.41 15.15 11.35
C VAL A 45 -13.31 14.03 11.86
N PHE A 46 -13.48 12.97 11.08
CA PHE A 46 -14.16 11.75 11.50
C PHE A 46 -13.16 10.63 11.76
N GLU A 47 -13.49 9.73 12.67
CA GLU A 47 -12.66 8.56 12.96
C GLU A 47 -13.39 7.24 12.76
N ALA A 48 -12.65 6.20 12.39
CA ALA A 48 -13.17 4.84 12.31
C ALA A 48 -12.19 3.81 12.87
N HIS A 49 -12.73 2.75 13.46
CA HIS A 49 -11.96 1.59 13.90
C HIS A 49 -12.05 0.47 12.87
N TRP A 50 -10.94 -0.22 12.63
CA TRP A 50 -10.90 -1.37 11.73
C TRP A 50 -10.01 -2.48 12.29
N TYR A 51 -10.63 -3.61 12.63
CA TYR A 51 -9.94 -4.78 13.18
C TYR A 51 -10.41 -6.06 12.51
N GLY A 52 -9.51 -7.03 12.33
CA GLY A 52 -9.82 -8.33 11.73
C GLY A 52 -10.88 -9.13 12.48
N PHE A 53 -10.95 -9.01 13.81
CA PHE A 53 -11.97 -9.68 14.62
C PHE A 53 -13.38 -9.09 14.47
N THR A 54 -13.50 -7.90 13.87
CA THR A 54 -14.82 -7.27 13.60
C THR A 54 -15.70 -8.17 12.74
N ASP A 55 -15.08 -8.94 11.84
CA ASP A 55 -15.75 -9.85 10.92
C ASP A 55 -15.83 -11.29 11.47
N GLY A 56 -15.69 -11.46 12.78
CA GLY A 56 -15.65 -12.78 13.42
C GLY A 56 -14.45 -13.59 12.96
N GLN A 57 -14.70 -14.80 12.42
CA GLN A 57 -13.67 -15.69 11.86
C GLN A 57 -13.66 -15.68 10.32
N ALA A 58 -14.24 -14.66 9.69
CA ALA A 58 -14.36 -14.60 8.22
C ALA A 58 -13.02 -14.75 7.50
N TRP A 59 -11.93 -14.21 8.04
CA TRP A 59 -10.61 -14.30 7.42
C TRP A 59 -9.99 -15.69 7.52
N VAL A 60 -10.41 -16.50 8.50
CA VAL A 60 -10.00 -17.92 8.63
C VAL A 60 -10.88 -18.81 7.75
N ASP A 61 -12.19 -18.63 7.83
CA ASP A 61 -13.17 -19.54 7.23
C ASP A 61 -13.45 -19.25 5.76
N GLY A 62 -13.20 -18.01 5.33
CA GLY A 62 -13.45 -17.53 3.97
C GLY A 62 -12.19 -17.49 3.10
N ASN A 63 -12.42 -17.40 1.79
CA ASN A 63 -11.37 -17.07 0.84
C ASN A 63 -10.90 -15.60 1.06
N PRO A 64 -9.60 -15.35 1.30
CA PRO A 64 -9.13 -14.00 1.66
C PRO A 64 -9.40 -12.91 0.62
N ASN A 65 -9.43 -13.26 -0.67
CA ASN A 65 -9.75 -12.31 -1.74
C ASN A 65 -11.23 -11.86 -1.65
N GLN A 66 -12.15 -12.79 -1.50
CA GLN A 66 -13.58 -12.49 -1.37
C GLN A 66 -13.90 -11.77 -0.05
N VAL A 67 -13.25 -12.19 1.04
CA VAL A 67 -13.40 -11.57 2.35
C VAL A 67 -12.91 -10.13 2.30
N CYS A 68 -11.72 -9.87 1.76
CA CYS A 68 -11.20 -8.52 1.61
C CYS A 68 -12.14 -7.63 0.79
N GLY A 69 -12.61 -8.08 -0.38
CA GLY A 69 -13.57 -7.31 -1.19
C GLY A 69 -14.83 -6.94 -0.39
N ARG A 70 -15.47 -7.92 0.24
CA ARG A 70 -16.69 -7.69 1.05
C ARG A 70 -16.46 -6.77 2.25
N VAL A 71 -15.37 -6.96 2.98
CA VAL A 71 -15.07 -6.16 4.18
C VAL A 71 -14.76 -4.72 3.80
N VAL A 72 -13.97 -4.51 2.74
CA VAL A 72 -13.69 -3.17 2.21
C VAL A 72 -14.96 -2.48 1.75
N ASP A 73 -15.85 -3.16 1.00
CA ASP A 73 -17.13 -2.60 0.60
C ASP A 73 -17.97 -2.18 1.81
N ASN A 74 -17.94 -2.96 2.89
CA ASN A 74 -18.65 -2.62 4.12
C ASN A 74 -18.04 -1.39 4.82
N VAL A 75 -16.71 -1.32 4.95
CA VAL A 75 -16.00 -0.17 5.55
C VAL A 75 -16.25 1.10 4.76
N MET A 76 -16.15 1.03 3.42
CA MET A 76 -16.42 2.18 2.55
C MET A 76 -17.87 2.63 2.63
N ARG A 77 -18.82 1.69 2.73
CA ARG A 77 -20.24 2.02 2.90
C ARG A 77 -20.54 2.71 4.23
N LEU A 78 -19.93 2.25 5.32
CA LEU A 78 -20.24 2.71 6.68
C LEU A 78 -19.48 3.98 7.07
N SER A 79 -18.24 4.14 6.61
CA SER A 79 -17.36 5.26 7.00
C SER A 79 -16.65 5.90 5.81
N GLY A 80 -16.10 5.11 4.89
CA GLY A 80 -15.26 5.62 3.80
C GLY A 80 -15.96 6.57 2.81
N PHE A 81 -17.29 6.57 2.75
CA PHE A 81 -18.08 7.53 1.95
C PHE A 81 -17.76 9.00 2.29
N LEU A 82 -17.28 9.29 3.50
CA LEU A 82 -16.89 10.63 3.92
C LEU A 82 -15.71 11.17 3.10
N LEU A 83 -14.78 10.31 2.70
CA LEU A 83 -13.64 10.69 1.87
C LEU A 83 -14.08 11.11 0.47
N GLU A 84 -15.06 10.40 -0.11
CA GLU A 84 -15.65 10.75 -1.41
C GLU A 84 -16.38 12.10 -1.36
N GLN A 85 -16.89 12.48 -0.17
CA GLN A 85 -17.51 13.77 0.09
C GLN A 85 -16.49 14.88 0.44
N GLY A 86 -15.20 14.56 0.49
CA GLY A 86 -14.13 15.50 0.81
C GLY A 86 -13.93 15.77 2.30
N TRP A 87 -14.52 14.95 3.18
CA TRP A 87 -14.29 15.04 4.62
C TRP A 87 -13.04 14.27 5.04
N PRO A 88 -12.23 14.80 5.98
CA PRO A 88 -11.15 14.03 6.60
C PRO A 88 -11.72 12.85 7.39
N LEU A 89 -11.23 11.66 7.09
CA LEU A 89 -11.47 10.42 7.82
C LEU A 89 -10.13 9.75 8.09
N PHE A 90 -9.85 9.44 9.34
CA PHE A 90 -8.66 8.66 9.71
C PHE A 90 -9.06 7.39 10.45
N VAL A 91 -8.24 6.35 10.32
CA VAL A 91 -8.43 5.10 11.06
C VAL A 91 -7.79 5.26 12.42
N SER A 92 -8.55 5.73 13.41
CA SER A 92 -8.02 6.02 14.75
C SER A 92 -7.59 4.77 15.52
N GLU A 93 -8.11 3.61 15.13
CA GLU A 93 -7.64 2.34 15.65
C GLU A 93 -7.65 1.23 14.61
N PHE A 94 -6.52 0.56 14.50
CA PHE A 94 -6.40 -0.78 13.94
C PHE A 94 -5.31 -1.53 14.68
N GLY A 95 -5.32 -2.85 14.57
CA GLY A 95 -4.30 -3.69 15.19
C GLY A 95 -4.51 -5.16 14.88
N ALA A 96 -3.56 -5.95 15.37
CA ALA A 96 -3.50 -7.39 15.19
C ALA A 96 -2.68 -8.00 16.32
N ASP A 97 -2.86 -9.29 16.57
CA ASP A 97 -1.94 -10.04 17.43
C ASP A 97 -0.53 -10.09 16.82
N LEU A 98 0.38 -9.29 17.36
CA LEU A 98 1.72 -9.13 16.82
C LEU A 98 2.65 -10.31 17.12
N ARG A 99 2.18 -11.36 17.81
CA ARG A 99 2.92 -12.65 17.85
C ARG A 99 2.99 -13.32 16.47
N GLY A 100 2.13 -12.92 15.53
CA GLY A 100 2.15 -13.41 14.15
C GLY A 100 1.58 -14.83 13.97
N ASN A 101 0.96 -15.41 15.00
CA ASN A 101 0.37 -16.75 14.94
C ASN A 101 -1.16 -16.74 14.80
N ASN A 102 -1.80 -15.56 14.73
CA ASN A 102 -3.23 -15.41 14.51
C ASN A 102 -3.54 -15.29 13.01
N VAL A 103 -4.09 -16.37 12.43
CA VAL A 103 -4.42 -16.43 10.99
C VAL A 103 -5.44 -15.37 10.57
N ASN A 104 -6.43 -15.07 11.43
CA ASN A 104 -7.47 -14.09 11.14
C ASN A 104 -6.86 -12.70 10.96
N ASP A 105 -6.05 -12.29 11.94
CA ASP A 105 -5.43 -10.97 11.98
C ASP A 105 -4.36 -10.83 10.88
N ASN A 106 -3.54 -11.85 10.66
CA ASN A 106 -2.50 -11.83 9.61
C ASN A 106 -3.09 -11.62 8.21
N ARG A 107 -4.20 -12.31 7.90
CA ARG A 107 -4.89 -12.17 6.60
C ARG A 107 -5.60 -10.82 6.49
N TYR A 108 -6.22 -10.35 7.57
CA TYR A 108 -6.80 -9.02 7.67
C TYR A 108 -5.78 -7.92 7.35
N LEU A 109 -4.59 -7.97 7.98
CA LEU A 109 -3.54 -6.98 7.76
C LEU A 109 -3.15 -6.86 6.29
N ASN A 110 -3.07 -7.97 5.54
CA ASN A 110 -2.84 -7.96 4.09
C ASN A 110 -3.84 -7.09 3.33
N CYS A 111 -5.11 -7.14 3.69
CA CYS A 111 -6.12 -6.30 3.09
C CYS A 111 -6.00 -4.84 3.58
N PHE A 112 -5.88 -4.64 4.90
CA PHE A 112 -5.76 -3.31 5.50
C PHE A 112 -4.62 -2.49 4.89
N PHE A 113 -3.40 -3.06 4.86
CA PHE A 113 -2.22 -2.37 4.32
C PHE A 113 -2.40 -1.96 2.86
N GLY A 114 -3.06 -2.78 2.04
CA GLY A 114 -3.30 -2.45 0.65
C GLY A 114 -4.32 -1.31 0.47
N VAL A 115 -5.36 -1.28 1.30
CA VAL A 115 -6.39 -0.24 1.26
C VAL A 115 -5.87 1.07 1.84
N ALA A 116 -5.17 1.01 2.98
CA ALA A 116 -4.56 2.17 3.60
C ALA A 116 -3.54 2.84 2.66
N ALA A 117 -2.73 2.06 1.94
CA ALA A 117 -1.82 2.59 0.91
C ALA A 117 -2.58 3.21 -0.26
N GLU A 118 -3.59 2.52 -0.81
CA GLU A 118 -4.36 2.99 -1.98
C GLU A 118 -5.07 4.32 -1.71
N LEU A 119 -5.66 4.45 -0.53
CA LEU A 119 -6.41 5.65 -0.17
C LEU A 119 -5.54 6.74 0.44
N ASP A 120 -4.33 6.39 0.85
CA ASP A 120 -3.39 7.24 1.60
C ASP A 120 -4.03 7.72 2.91
N TRP A 121 -4.59 6.77 3.67
CA TRP A 121 -5.32 7.05 4.92
C TRP A 121 -4.37 7.41 6.05
N ASP A 122 -4.73 8.43 6.81
CA ASP A 122 -4.16 8.65 8.14
C ASP A 122 -4.64 7.54 9.09
N TRP A 123 -3.77 7.14 10.01
CA TRP A 123 -4.05 6.02 10.91
C TRP A 123 -3.35 6.17 12.26
N ALA A 124 -3.89 5.49 13.26
CA ALA A 124 -3.24 5.25 14.55
C ALA A 124 -3.30 3.76 14.90
N LEU A 125 -2.11 3.20 15.18
CA LEU A 125 -1.95 1.80 15.56
C LEU A 125 -2.36 1.63 17.03
N TRP A 126 -3.21 0.65 17.29
CA TRP A 126 -3.40 0.09 18.63
C TRP A 126 -2.45 -1.09 18.81
N THR A 127 -1.31 -0.96 19.51
CA THR A 127 -0.87 0.22 20.29
C THR A 127 0.64 0.20 20.58
N LEU A 128 1.22 1.32 21.01
CA LEU A 128 2.64 1.47 21.37
C LEU A 128 2.93 0.95 22.80
N VAL A 129 2.41 -0.22 23.17
CA VAL A 129 2.60 -0.80 24.51
C VAL A 129 3.24 -2.18 24.47
N GLY A 130 3.69 -2.66 25.62
CA GLY A 130 4.16 -4.04 25.81
C GLY A 130 3.32 -4.83 26.82
N SER A 131 3.05 -4.20 27.97
CA SER A 131 2.26 -4.74 29.08
C SER A 131 1.52 -3.64 29.84
N TYR A 132 0.49 -4.02 30.59
CA TYR A 132 -0.28 -3.09 31.41
C TYR A 132 0.22 -3.01 32.84
N TYR A 133 0.26 -1.81 33.41
CA TYR A 133 0.45 -1.65 34.86
C TYR A 133 -0.60 -2.44 35.65
N LEU A 134 -1.87 -2.32 35.24
CA LEU A 134 -3.01 -3.10 35.72
C LEU A 134 -4.07 -3.16 34.63
N ARG A 135 -4.53 -4.36 34.27
CA ARG A 135 -5.70 -4.55 33.38
C ARG A 135 -6.50 -5.74 33.85
N GLU A 136 -7.81 -5.54 34.01
CA GLU A 136 -8.75 -6.61 34.45
C GLU A 136 -8.31 -7.31 35.75
N GLY A 137 -7.69 -6.57 36.67
CA GLY A 137 -7.18 -7.10 37.94
C GLY A 137 -5.82 -7.80 37.86
N VAL A 138 -5.22 -7.91 36.68
CA VAL A 138 -3.90 -8.52 36.47
C VAL A 138 -2.84 -7.44 36.30
N ILE A 139 -1.85 -7.45 37.19
CA ILE A 139 -0.65 -6.60 37.10
C ILE A 139 0.29 -7.18 36.04
N GLY A 140 0.82 -6.34 35.17
CA GLY A 140 1.73 -6.78 34.12
C GLY A 140 1.04 -7.65 33.08
N LEU A 141 -0.25 -7.46 32.79
CA LEU A 141 -0.91 -8.23 31.74
C LEU A 141 -0.25 -7.95 30.39
N ASN A 142 0.15 -9.00 29.67
CA ASN A 142 0.80 -8.89 28.37
C ASN A 142 -0.19 -8.41 27.30
N GLU A 143 0.14 -7.34 26.58
CA GLU A 143 -0.68 -6.84 25.47
C GLU A 143 -0.15 -7.37 24.16
N TYR A 144 -0.72 -8.45 23.63
CA TYR A 144 -0.25 -9.08 22.39
C TYR A 144 -0.46 -8.23 21.13
N TYR A 145 -1.35 -7.23 21.15
CA TYR A 145 -1.53 -6.26 20.07
C TYR A 145 -0.50 -5.10 20.13
N GLY A 146 0.30 -5.05 21.21
CA GLY A 146 1.30 -4.02 21.42
C GLY A 146 2.50 -4.12 20.47
N LEU A 147 3.12 -2.98 20.15
CA LEU A 147 4.33 -2.95 19.32
C LEU A 147 5.56 -3.52 20.06
N PHE A 148 5.65 -3.29 21.36
CA PHE A 148 6.76 -3.74 22.20
C PHE A 148 6.47 -5.10 22.81
N ASP A 149 7.51 -5.84 23.19
CA ASP A 149 7.39 -7.03 24.00
C ASP A 149 7.03 -6.71 25.46
N TRP A 150 6.80 -7.75 26.26
CA TRP A 150 6.21 -7.62 27.59
C TRP A 150 7.00 -6.70 28.55
N ASN A 151 8.33 -6.74 28.48
CA ASN A 151 9.24 -5.97 29.33
C ASN A 151 9.61 -4.61 28.71
N TRP A 152 9.06 -4.26 27.54
CA TRP A 152 9.32 -3.01 26.82
C TRP A 152 10.77 -2.86 26.32
N CYS A 153 11.50 -3.96 26.16
CA CYS A 153 12.90 -3.94 25.72
C CYS A 153 13.04 -4.04 24.20
N ASP A 154 12.17 -4.82 23.54
CA ASP A 154 12.29 -5.14 22.13
C ASP A 154 10.98 -4.93 21.37
N ILE A 155 11.08 -4.82 20.04
CA ILE A 155 9.90 -4.82 19.17
C ILE A 155 9.40 -6.26 19.05
N ARG A 156 8.11 -6.47 19.31
CA ARG A 156 7.50 -7.81 19.30
C ARG A 156 7.58 -8.48 17.92
N ASN A 157 7.45 -7.69 16.85
CA ASN A 157 7.46 -8.18 15.48
C ASN A 157 8.11 -7.18 14.53
N SER A 158 9.38 -7.42 14.19
CA SER A 158 10.14 -6.56 13.29
C SER A 158 9.56 -6.54 11.87
N SER A 159 9.05 -7.67 11.38
CA SER A 159 8.43 -7.75 10.04
C SER A 159 7.17 -6.86 9.96
N PHE A 160 6.37 -6.81 11.02
CA PHE A 160 5.25 -5.88 11.10
C PHE A 160 5.72 -4.41 11.09
N LEU A 161 6.79 -4.08 11.84
CA LEU A 161 7.34 -2.73 11.89
C LEU A 161 7.88 -2.27 10.53
N GLU A 162 8.60 -3.13 9.82
CA GLU A 162 9.07 -2.87 8.45
C GLU A 162 7.89 -2.59 7.53
N ARG A 163 6.86 -3.41 7.61
CA ARG A 163 5.68 -3.31 6.78
C ARG A 163 4.89 -2.01 7.01
N ILE A 164 4.65 -1.64 8.27
CA ILE A 164 3.91 -0.42 8.63
C ILE A 164 4.72 0.86 8.35
N SER A 165 6.05 0.79 8.36
CA SER A 165 6.90 1.95 8.04
C SER A 165 6.59 2.57 6.67
N SER A 166 6.14 1.75 5.72
CA SER A 166 5.76 2.17 4.38
C SER A 166 4.57 3.13 4.34
N LEU A 167 3.69 3.09 5.35
CA LEU A 167 2.51 3.94 5.49
C LEU A 167 2.73 5.14 6.41
N GLN A 168 3.89 5.27 7.06
CA GLN A 168 4.15 6.37 8.00
C GLN A 168 4.30 7.73 7.29
N SER A 169 4.81 7.71 6.06
CA SER A 169 4.88 8.90 5.22
C SER A 169 3.80 8.81 4.15
N PRO A 170 2.94 9.83 4.01
CA PRO A 170 1.87 9.79 3.02
C PRO A 170 2.46 9.76 1.61
N PHE A 171 1.77 9.10 0.68
CA PHE A 171 2.17 9.02 -0.72
C PHE A 171 1.87 10.32 -1.48
N ARG A 172 0.85 11.07 -1.04
CA ARG A 172 0.41 12.34 -1.63
C ARG A 172 -0.05 13.33 -0.57
N GLY A 173 -0.34 14.56 -0.98
CA GLY A 173 -0.96 15.57 -0.12
C GLY A 173 -0.08 16.80 0.14
N PRO A 174 -0.56 17.74 0.97
CA PRO A 174 0.13 18.98 1.27
C PRO A 174 1.53 18.72 1.84
N GLY A 175 2.55 19.41 1.30
CA GLY A 175 3.94 19.28 1.75
C GLY A 175 4.71 18.10 1.15
N VAL A 176 4.08 17.24 0.35
CA VAL A 176 4.70 16.02 -0.23
C VAL A 176 4.56 15.99 -1.76
N PHE A 177 4.31 17.17 -2.37
CA PHE A 177 4.23 17.36 -3.82
C PHE A 177 5.62 17.61 -4.40
N GLU A 178 6.44 16.56 -4.46
CA GLU A 178 7.82 16.64 -4.94
C GLU A 178 7.92 16.46 -6.47
N THR A 179 7.00 15.67 -7.04
CA THR A 179 6.89 15.41 -8.48
C THR A 179 5.42 15.35 -8.93
N GLY A 180 5.19 15.36 -10.24
CA GLY A 180 3.84 15.19 -10.79
C GLY A 180 3.26 13.80 -10.52
N LEU A 181 1.95 13.75 -10.28
CA LEU A 181 1.18 12.54 -9.95
C LEU A 181 1.56 11.32 -10.80
N HIS A 182 1.91 10.23 -10.14
CA HIS A 182 2.29 8.95 -10.74
C HIS A 182 1.82 7.80 -9.84
N LYS A 183 2.07 6.56 -10.27
CA LYS A 183 1.78 5.35 -9.51
C LYS A 183 3.04 4.74 -8.94
N VAL A 184 2.93 4.10 -7.78
CA VAL A 184 3.83 3.05 -7.32
C VAL A 184 3.09 1.71 -7.28
N ILE A 185 3.81 0.61 -7.49
CA ILE A 185 3.22 -0.74 -7.42
C ILE A 185 3.55 -1.31 -6.03
N TYR A 186 2.64 -1.13 -5.10
CA TYR A 186 2.79 -1.48 -3.68
C TYR A 186 2.40 -2.93 -3.42
N HIS A 187 3.18 -3.66 -2.62
CA HIS A 187 2.95 -5.03 -2.22
C HIS A 187 2.56 -5.10 -0.73
N PRO A 188 1.27 -5.28 -0.40
CA PRO A 188 0.78 -5.09 0.96
C PRO A 188 1.39 -6.03 1.98
N ALA A 189 1.74 -7.27 1.62
CA ALA A 189 2.26 -8.26 2.56
C ALA A 189 3.67 -7.94 3.07
N THR A 190 4.45 -7.14 2.32
CA THR A 190 5.81 -6.75 2.71
C THR A 190 5.93 -5.25 3.03
N GLY A 191 4.99 -4.41 2.60
CA GLY A 191 5.11 -2.96 2.71
C GLY A 191 6.14 -2.37 1.73
N LEU A 192 6.54 -3.14 0.72
CA LEU A 192 7.54 -2.72 -0.27
C LEU A 192 6.86 -2.41 -1.61
N CYS A 193 7.55 -1.67 -2.47
CA CYS A 193 7.11 -1.37 -3.82
C CYS A 193 8.01 -2.02 -4.87
N VAL A 194 7.47 -2.25 -6.06
CA VAL A 194 8.25 -2.69 -7.22
C VAL A 194 9.27 -1.61 -7.60
N GLN A 195 10.52 -2.04 -7.73
CA GLN A 195 11.64 -1.20 -8.11
C GLN A 195 12.50 -1.89 -9.16
N ARG A 196 13.30 -1.07 -9.84
CA ARG A 196 14.29 -1.50 -10.83
C ARG A 196 15.66 -1.03 -10.37
N LYS A 197 16.52 -1.97 -9.97
CA LYS A 197 17.88 -1.65 -9.53
C LYS A 197 18.81 -1.31 -10.69
N SER A 198 18.72 -2.07 -11.78
CA SER A 198 19.43 -1.79 -13.03
C SER A 198 18.58 -2.18 -14.23
N PHE A 199 19.04 -1.86 -15.43
CA PHE A 199 18.36 -2.27 -16.66
C PHE A 199 18.45 -3.78 -16.92
N LEU A 200 19.50 -4.45 -16.44
CA LEU A 200 19.75 -5.86 -16.70
C LEU A 200 19.16 -6.78 -15.61
N ASP A 201 18.94 -6.22 -14.43
CA ASP A 201 18.43 -6.99 -13.30
C ASP A 201 16.90 -7.15 -13.37
N PRO A 202 16.37 -8.27 -12.85
CA PRO A 202 14.95 -8.42 -12.63
C PRO A 202 14.36 -7.28 -11.78
N LEU A 203 13.07 -6.99 -11.99
CA LEU A 203 12.31 -6.15 -11.07
C LEU A 203 12.26 -6.84 -9.69
N THR A 204 12.44 -6.06 -8.64
CA THR A 204 12.41 -6.57 -7.26
C THR A 204 11.53 -5.70 -6.38
N LEU A 205 11.18 -6.18 -5.18
CA LEU A 205 10.60 -5.34 -4.14
C LEU A 205 11.70 -4.56 -3.39
N GLY A 206 11.38 -3.35 -2.99
CA GLY A 206 12.20 -2.53 -2.09
C GLY A 206 11.46 -1.30 -1.56
N PRO A 207 12.16 -0.37 -0.89
CA PRO A 207 11.55 0.81 -0.31
C PRO A 207 10.75 1.60 -1.34
N CYS A 208 9.54 2.04 -0.99
CA CYS A 208 8.69 2.78 -1.92
C CYS A 208 9.27 4.13 -2.35
N THR A 209 10.18 4.71 -1.55
CA THR A 209 10.97 5.90 -1.90
C THR A 209 11.97 5.68 -3.04
N GLU A 210 12.31 4.45 -3.34
CA GLU A 210 13.22 4.08 -4.44
C GLU A 210 12.46 3.55 -5.66
N SER A 211 11.12 3.41 -5.55
CA SER A 211 10.28 2.97 -6.66
C SER A 211 10.34 3.99 -7.80
N GLU A 212 10.33 3.48 -9.03
CA GLU A 212 10.22 4.30 -10.23
C GLU A 212 8.82 4.90 -10.34
N ALA A 213 8.68 6.01 -11.05
CA ALA A 213 7.36 6.58 -11.32
C ALA A 213 6.65 5.74 -12.40
N TRP A 214 5.57 5.05 -12.04
CA TRP A 214 4.75 4.28 -12.98
C TRP A 214 3.52 5.07 -13.44
N SER A 215 2.90 4.60 -14.50
CA SER A 215 1.60 5.04 -14.98
C SER A 215 0.76 3.82 -15.34
N TYR A 216 -0.56 3.92 -15.12
CA TYR A 216 -1.52 2.92 -15.54
C TYR A 216 -2.52 3.57 -16.49
N THR A 217 -2.49 3.15 -17.75
CA THR A 217 -3.25 3.81 -18.82
C THR A 217 -4.68 3.25 -18.93
N PRO A 218 -5.62 3.96 -19.58
CA PRO A 218 -6.95 3.42 -19.90
C PRO A 218 -6.92 2.12 -20.72
N HIS A 219 -5.83 1.89 -21.47
CA HIS A 219 -5.57 0.64 -22.21
C HIS A 219 -4.98 -0.46 -21.31
N LYS A 220 -5.00 -0.26 -19.98
CA LYS A 220 -4.53 -1.20 -18.97
C LYS A 220 -3.04 -1.53 -19.09
N THR A 221 -2.23 -0.59 -19.57
CA THR A 221 -0.77 -0.75 -19.65
C THR A 221 -0.14 -0.16 -18.39
N ILE A 222 0.72 -0.93 -17.72
CA ILE A 222 1.59 -0.43 -16.64
C ILE A 222 2.93 -0.04 -17.27
N SER A 223 3.26 1.25 -17.29
CA SER A 223 4.47 1.77 -17.95
C SER A 223 5.24 2.76 -17.10
N LEU A 224 6.56 2.82 -17.30
CA LEU A 224 7.43 3.77 -16.63
C LEU A 224 7.18 5.17 -17.19
N LYS A 225 6.83 6.10 -16.30
CA LYS A 225 6.54 7.49 -16.66
C LYS A 225 7.82 8.16 -17.15
N GLY A 226 7.77 8.76 -18.35
CA GLY A 226 8.93 9.40 -18.98
C GLY A 226 9.87 8.44 -19.70
N ALA A 227 9.53 7.15 -19.80
CA ALA A 227 10.28 6.15 -20.58
C ALA A 227 9.34 5.36 -21.49
N TYR A 228 9.92 4.60 -22.44
CA TYR A 228 9.16 3.75 -23.37
C TYR A 228 8.92 2.33 -22.84
N PHE A 229 9.23 2.08 -21.57
CA PHE A 229 9.16 0.74 -20.99
C PHE A 229 7.82 0.44 -20.35
N CYS A 230 7.30 -0.76 -20.57
CA CYS A 230 6.11 -1.29 -19.91
C CYS A 230 6.34 -2.68 -19.35
N LEU A 231 5.59 -2.98 -18.30
CA LEU A 231 5.59 -4.29 -17.65
C LEU A 231 5.00 -5.34 -18.59
N GLN A 232 5.68 -6.47 -18.73
CA GLN A 232 5.28 -7.57 -19.60
C GLN A 232 5.35 -8.92 -18.88
N ALA A 233 4.29 -9.71 -19.05
CA ALA A 233 4.27 -11.12 -18.71
C ALA A 233 4.64 -11.96 -19.93
N LYS A 234 5.75 -12.70 -19.86
CA LYS A 234 6.19 -13.58 -20.96
C LYS A 234 5.92 -15.05 -20.67
N HIS A 235 6.39 -15.54 -19.52
CA HIS A 235 6.28 -16.95 -19.16
C HIS A 235 5.89 -17.13 -17.70
N VAL A 236 5.09 -18.16 -17.44
CA VAL A 236 4.73 -18.62 -16.09
C VAL A 236 5.99 -19.05 -15.33
N GLY A 237 6.12 -18.66 -14.06
CA GLY A 237 7.25 -18.99 -13.19
C GLY A 237 8.54 -18.24 -13.54
N LYS A 238 8.48 -17.19 -14.36
CA LYS A 238 9.65 -16.39 -14.75
C LYS A 238 9.51 -14.93 -14.32
N PRO A 239 10.63 -14.20 -14.17
CA PRO A 239 10.61 -12.77 -13.87
C PRO A 239 9.76 -11.99 -14.86
N ALA A 240 8.97 -11.05 -14.33
CA ALA A 240 8.30 -10.04 -15.15
C ALA A 240 9.36 -9.14 -15.80
N LYS A 241 9.14 -8.73 -17.05
CA LYS A 241 10.13 -7.96 -17.82
C LYS A 241 9.61 -6.57 -18.14
N LEU A 242 10.55 -5.69 -18.47
CA LEU A 242 10.26 -4.42 -19.12
C LEU A 242 10.51 -4.55 -20.62
N GLY A 243 9.46 -4.33 -21.42
CA GLY A 243 9.54 -4.29 -22.88
C GLY A 243 9.30 -2.89 -23.42
N ILE A 244 9.69 -2.65 -24.67
CA ILE A 244 9.47 -1.38 -25.38
C ILE A 244 8.18 -1.43 -26.23
N ILE A 245 7.78 -2.62 -26.65
CA ILE A 245 6.59 -2.84 -27.48
C ILE A 245 5.39 -3.08 -26.56
N CYS A 246 4.74 -2.01 -26.13
CA CYS A 246 3.65 -2.06 -25.15
C CYS A 246 2.30 -2.52 -25.70
N THR A 247 2.28 -2.96 -26.95
CA THR A 247 1.15 -3.58 -27.64
C THR A 247 1.29 -5.11 -27.73
N ASP A 248 2.42 -5.67 -27.31
CA ASP A 248 2.63 -7.12 -27.32
C ASP A 248 1.67 -7.86 -26.40
N CYS A 249 1.41 -9.12 -26.73
CA CYS A 249 0.84 -10.10 -25.79
C CYS A 249 1.59 -10.04 -24.45
N GLY A 250 0.82 -9.93 -23.37
CA GLY A 250 1.36 -9.84 -22.01
C GLY A 250 1.65 -8.43 -21.49
N SER A 251 1.45 -7.37 -22.30
CA SER A 251 1.63 -5.97 -21.88
C SER A 251 0.37 -5.33 -21.26
N THR A 252 -0.76 -6.02 -21.33
CA THR A 252 -2.05 -5.60 -20.76
C THR A 252 -2.24 -6.22 -19.39
N TRP A 253 -2.46 -5.40 -18.37
CA TRP A 253 -2.58 -5.79 -16.96
C TRP A 253 -3.94 -5.40 -16.40
N GLU A 254 -4.80 -6.37 -16.12
CA GLU A 254 -6.14 -6.16 -15.58
C GLU A 254 -6.16 -6.33 -14.06
N ILE A 255 -6.97 -5.52 -13.37
CA ILE A 255 -7.28 -5.71 -11.95
C ILE A 255 -8.52 -6.60 -11.88
N ILE A 256 -8.36 -7.88 -11.51
CA ILE A 256 -9.41 -8.90 -11.76
C ILE A 256 -10.11 -9.46 -10.52
N SER A 257 -9.63 -9.16 -9.31
CA SER A 257 -10.10 -9.82 -8.09
C SER A 257 -11.02 -8.95 -7.24
N ASP A 258 -11.86 -9.57 -6.41
CA ASP A 258 -12.76 -8.89 -5.45
C ASP A 258 -12.00 -7.91 -4.53
N SER A 259 -10.80 -8.27 -4.06
CA SER A 259 -9.92 -7.37 -3.29
C SER A 259 -9.32 -6.21 -4.12
N LYS A 260 -9.45 -6.26 -5.44
CA LYS A 260 -8.79 -5.36 -6.41
C LYS A 260 -7.27 -5.33 -6.25
N MET A 261 -6.65 -6.48 -5.96
CA MET A 261 -5.20 -6.60 -5.72
C MET A 261 -4.49 -7.60 -6.64
N HIS A 262 -5.19 -8.33 -7.50
CA HIS A 262 -4.53 -9.17 -8.50
C HIS A 262 -4.35 -8.40 -9.81
N LEU A 263 -3.10 -8.12 -10.17
CA LEU A 263 -2.71 -7.60 -11.48
C LEU A 263 -2.46 -8.77 -12.42
N SER A 264 -3.36 -8.98 -13.38
CA SER A 264 -3.35 -10.15 -14.26
C SER A 264 -3.05 -9.82 -15.71
N SER A 265 -2.31 -10.69 -16.38
CA SER A 265 -1.94 -10.57 -17.78
C SER A 265 -1.96 -11.94 -18.48
N LYS A 266 -1.68 -11.96 -19.78
CA LYS A 266 -1.56 -13.18 -20.60
C LYS A 266 -0.09 -13.47 -20.90
N ALA A 267 0.39 -14.64 -20.48
CA ALA A 267 1.69 -15.12 -20.93
C ALA A 267 1.67 -15.46 -22.44
N ASP A 268 2.85 -15.62 -23.05
CA ASP A 268 3.00 -15.87 -24.50
C ASP A 268 2.25 -17.13 -24.97
N ASN A 269 2.09 -18.11 -24.08
CA ASN A 269 1.33 -19.34 -24.35
C ASN A 269 -0.20 -19.20 -24.13
N GLY A 270 -0.70 -17.98 -23.87
CA GLY A 270 -2.12 -17.69 -23.62
C GLY A 270 -2.60 -17.94 -22.19
N THR A 271 -1.75 -18.50 -21.32
CA THR A 271 -2.09 -18.73 -19.91
C THR A 271 -2.31 -17.41 -19.18
N THR A 272 -3.40 -17.32 -18.41
CA THR A 272 -3.62 -16.19 -17.50
C THR A 272 -2.67 -16.29 -16.33
N VAL A 273 -1.89 -15.24 -16.11
CA VAL A 273 -0.96 -15.10 -14.99
C VAL A 273 -1.29 -13.86 -14.17
N CYS A 274 -0.83 -13.84 -12.93
CA CYS A 274 -0.84 -12.70 -12.04
C CYS A 274 0.59 -12.30 -11.70
N LEU A 275 0.80 -11.03 -11.42
CA LEU A 275 2.01 -10.54 -10.80
C LEU A 275 2.17 -11.24 -9.45
N ASP A 276 3.38 -11.70 -9.14
CA ASP A 276 3.70 -12.46 -7.95
C ASP A 276 5.11 -12.07 -7.50
N VAL A 277 5.44 -12.36 -6.24
CA VAL A 277 6.79 -12.20 -5.71
C VAL A 277 7.33 -13.53 -5.21
N ASP A 278 8.58 -13.83 -5.55
CA ASP A 278 9.26 -15.02 -5.04
C ASP A 278 9.95 -14.78 -3.68
N SER A 279 10.54 -15.82 -3.12
CA SER A 279 11.24 -15.76 -1.82
C SER A 279 12.46 -14.84 -1.81
N SER A 280 12.95 -14.42 -2.97
CA SER A 280 14.08 -13.51 -3.14
C SER A 280 13.63 -12.08 -3.44
N ASN A 281 12.35 -11.77 -3.21
CA ASN A 281 11.73 -10.47 -3.51
C ASN A 281 11.77 -10.12 -5.01
N THR A 282 11.95 -11.09 -5.90
CA THR A 282 11.92 -10.86 -7.35
C THR A 282 10.49 -10.90 -7.85
N ILE A 283 10.14 -9.95 -8.71
CA ILE A 283 8.82 -9.87 -9.34
C ILE A 283 8.76 -10.89 -10.47
N VAL A 284 7.87 -11.86 -10.32
CA VAL A 284 7.64 -12.96 -11.25
C VAL A 284 6.19 -12.97 -11.71
N THR A 285 5.88 -13.79 -12.70
CA THR A 285 4.49 -14.02 -13.12
C THR A 285 4.12 -15.48 -12.94
N ASN A 286 3.06 -15.75 -12.19
CA ASN A 286 2.59 -17.11 -11.89
C ASN A 286 1.10 -17.25 -12.21
N THR A 287 0.59 -18.48 -12.28
CA THR A 287 -0.85 -18.69 -12.34
C THR A 287 -1.53 -18.00 -11.15
N CYS A 288 -2.62 -17.29 -11.43
CA CYS A 288 -3.35 -16.55 -10.40
C CYS A 288 -3.90 -17.48 -9.31
N LYS A 289 -3.72 -17.11 -8.05
CA LYS A 289 -4.18 -17.84 -6.86
C LYS A 289 -5.44 -17.18 -6.30
N CYS A 290 -6.22 -17.95 -5.55
CA CYS A 290 -7.36 -17.48 -4.73
C CYS A 290 -8.47 -16.72 -5.46
N LEU A 291 -8.57 -16.87 -6.78
CA LEU A 291 -9.71 -16.40 -7.57
C LEU A 291 -10.90 -17.37 -7.53
N SER A 292 -10.68 -18.62 -7.10
CA SER A 292 -11.73 -19.59 -6.80
C SER A 292 -12.21 -19.47 -5.36
N ARG A 293 -13.29 -20.19 -4.98
CA ARG A 293 -13.87 -20.18 -3.62
C ARG A 293 -13.06 -20.97 -2.58
N ASP A 294 -11.80 -21.31 -2.85
CA ASP A 294 -10.96 -22.05 -1.91
C ASP A 294 -10.57 -21.18 -0.70
N LYS A 295 -10.94 -21.62 0.50
CA LYS A 295 -10.67 -20.94 1.77
C LYS A 295 -9.26 -21.19 2.34
N THR A 296 -8.59 -22.24 1.87
CA THR A 296 -7.22 -22.58 2.31
C THR A 296 -6.16 -21.80 1.55
N CYS A 297 -6.57 -21.11 0.49
CA CYS A 297 -5.70 -20.35 -0.37
C CYS A 297 -5.11 -19.11 0.31
N ASP A 298 -3.85 -18.80 -0.01
CA ASP A 298 -3.17 -17.57 0.40
C ASP A 298 -2.75 -16.74 -0.83
N PRO A 299 -3.34 -15.54 -1.02
CA PRO A 299 -3.03 -14.67 -2.15
C PRO A 299 -1.92 -13.66 -1.84
N ALA A 300 -1.36 -13.65 -0.63
CA ALA A 300 -0.52 -12.55 -0.12
C ALA A 300 0.62 -12.15 -1.07
N SER A 301 1.29 -13.12 -1.69
CA SER A 301 2.41 -12.87 -2.62
C SER A 301 1.98 -12.30 -3.98
N GLN A 302 0.69 -12.42 -4.33
CA GLN A 302 0.12 -11.94 -5.60
C GLN A 302 -0.70 -10.66 -5.44
N TRP A 303 -0.79 -10.13 -4.21
CA TRP A 303 -1.49 -8.89 -3.95
C TRP A 303 -0.60 -7.70 -4.21
N PHE A 304 -1.00 -6.87 -5.16
CA PHE A 304 -0.37 -5.61 -5.50
C PHE A 304 -1.42 -4.51 -5.66
N LYS A 305 -1.11 -3.29 -5.22
CA LYS A 305 -1.93 -2.09 -5.38
C LYS A 305 -1.19 -1.05 -6.21
N LEU A 306 -1.92 -0.40 -7.12
CA LEU A 306 -1.42 0.75 -7.87
C LEU A 306 -1.77 2.02 -7.10
N VAL A 307 -0.83 2.48 -6.27
CA VAL A 307 -1.01 3.58 -5.32
C VAL A 307 -0.62 4.90 -5.98
N ASP A 308 -1.43 5.94 -5.83
CA ASP A 308 -1.10 7.29 -6.29
C ASP A 308 -0.03 7.92 -5.40
N SER A 309 0.98 8.52 -6.02
CA SER A 309 2.10 9.16 -5.33
C SER A 309 2.50 10.47 -6.01
N THR A 310 2.95 11.43 -5.20
CA THR A 310 3.61 12.67 -5.64
C THR A 310 5.03 12.79 -5.09
N ARG A 311 5.54 11.74 -4.42
CA ARG A 311 6.91 11.69 -3.88
C ARG A 311 7.94 11.53 -5.00
N SER A 312 9.10 12.16 -4.86
CA SER A 312 10.23 11.91 -5.75
C SER A 312 10.88 10.58 -5.39
N SER A 313 11.34 9.86 -6.41
CA SER A 313 12.22 8.72 -6.19
C SER A 313 13.60 9.25 -5.80
N THR A 314 14.19 8.77 -4.71
CA THR A 314 15.55 9.16 -4.30
C THR A 314 16.58 8.85 -5.39
N THR A 315 16.31 7.85 -6.23
CA THR A 315 17.12 7.42 -7.37
C THR A 315 17.12 8.43 -8.53
N THR A 316 16.12 9.32 -8.63
CA THR A 316 16.08 10.35 -9.70
C THR A 316 17.13 11.43 -9.55
N LYS A 317 17.88 11.49 -8.44
CA LYS A 317 19.00 12.42 -8.28
C LYS A 317 20.24 12.11 -9.15
N SER A 318 20.29 11.01 -9.91
CA SER A 318 21.56 10.60 -10.56
C SER A 318 21.48 10.01 -11.99
N PHE A 319 20.46 10.30 -12.81
CA PHE A 319 20.44 9.79 -14.20
C PHE A 319 20.49 10.85 -15.31
N PHE A 320 20.53 12.15 -14.98
CA PHE A 320 20.66 13.24 -15.95
C PHE A 320 21.71 14.31 -15.60
N GLN A 321 22.88 13.90 -15.10
CA GLN A 321 24.10 14.73 -15.22
C GLN A 321 24.94 14.21 -16.39
N PHE A 322 24.41 14.35 -17.61
CA PHE A 322 25.27 14.55 -18.77
C PHE A 322 25.51 16.05 -18.87
N ASN A 323 26.67 16.52 -18.38
CA ASN A 323 27.13 17.88 -18.70
C ASN A 323 27.32 17.98 -20.21
N PRO A 324 26.64 18.91 -20.91
CA PRO A 324 26.97 19.20 -22.29
C PRO A 324 28.15 20.17 -22.32
N ILE A 325 29.20 19.74 -23.03
CA ILE A 325 30.04 20.58 -23.91
C ILE A 325 31.24 21.32 -23.28
N LEU A 326 32.39 21.07 -23.93
CA LEU A 326 33.69 21.78 -23.97
C LEU A 326 34.71 21.49 -22.85
N ASP A 327 35.57 20.50 -23.11
CA ASP A 327 37.02 20.78 -23.20
C ASP A 327 37.72 19.71 -24.07
N LEU A 328 38.03 20.10 -25.31
CA LEU A 328 39.08 19.47 -26.12
C LEU A 328 40.38 20.18 -25.77
N PRO A 329 41.40 19.44 -25.33
CA PRO A 329 42.65 19.48 -26.09
C PRO A 329 43.31 18.10 -26.20
N GLY A 330 43.73 17.74 -27.41
CA GLY A 330 44.57 16.56 -27.61
C GLY A 330 44.35 15.86 -28.95
N LYS A 331 44.64 16.55 -30.05
CA LYS A 331 45.07 15.88 -31.27
C LYS A 331 46.32 15.08 -30.91
N ASP A 332 46.23 13.75 -31.04
CA ASP A 332 47.30 12.81 -31.41
C ASP A 332 47.11 11.44 -30.76
N PHE A 333 46.08 10.66 -31.15
CA PHE A 333 46.13 9.19 -30.96
C PHE A 333 45.12 8.36 -31.80
N ILE A 334 44.71 8.80 -33.00
CA ILE A 334 43.72 8.06 -33.84
C ILE A 334 44.28 7.66 -35.22
N TRP A 335 45.60 7.54 -35.38
CA TRP A 335 46.20 7.05 -36.66
C TRP A 335 47.18 5.88 -36.50
N LYS A 336 46.93 4.95 -35.55
CA LYS A 336 47.79 3.75 -35.39
C LYS A 336 47.09 2.41 -35.15
N PHE A 337 45.81 2.26 -35.49
CA PHE A 337 45.13 0.95 -35.35
C PHE A 337 44.38 0.42 -36.58
N PHE A 338 44.39 1.13 -37.71
CA PHE A 338 43.83 0.62 -38.98
C PHE A 338 44.90 0.56 -40.08
N GLY A 339 45.93 -0.23 -39.83
CA GLY A 339 46.96 -0.53 -40.82
C GLY A 339 47.91 -1.61 -40.32
N LEU A 340 47.46 -2.87 -40.32
CA LEU A 340 48.26 -4.08 -40.57
C LEU A 340 47.38 -5.34 -40.36
N PHE A 341 47.17 -6.05 -41.47
CA PHE A 341 46.43 -7.31 -41.70
C PHE A 341 44.90 -7.23 -41.83
#